data_AF-A0A7X8EG65-F1
#
_entry.id   AF-A0A7X8EG65-F1
#
_cell.length_a   1.000
_cell.length_b   1.000
_cell.length_c   1.000
_cell.angle_alpha   90.00
_cell.angle_beta   90.00
_cell.angle_gamma   90.00
#
_symmetry.space_group_name_H-M   'P 1'
#
loop_
_entity.id
_entity.type
_entity.pdbx_description
1 polymer ?
#
loop_
_entity_poly.entity_id
_entity_poly.type
_entity_poly.pdbx_seq_one_letter_code
_entity_poly.pdbx_strand_id
1 'polypeptide(L)'
;MKSSEMQSKSKHILELIKYDLTTFFYEDDYEEVYSEEILDTFLIDYKKVLPQKEFGIFDTVVFRVFTEKSNLTGTNHINVILHSEDKEIPTDNTKLLLQKLEELYGPDDNSRSLESDEEKQSLIDGNVVRMWTLDAEHNVYSVRFNYVKGEGAQLQIMFYTNLLKSLGLL
;
A
#
# COMPACT_ATOMS: atom_id res chain seq x y z
N MET A 1 -35.43 24.25 -2.10
CA MET A 1 -34.20 24.02 -1.32
C MET A 1 -33.43 22.91 -2.01
N LYS A 2 -32.29 23.23 -2.62
CA LYS A 2 -31.39 22.22 -3.20
C LYS A 2 -30.75 21.46 -2.06
N SER A 3 -30.91 20.15 -2.07
CA SER A 3 -30.18 19.20 -1.24
C SER A 3 -28.69 19.46 -1.38
N SER A 4 -28.01 19.70 -0.27
CA SER A 4 -26.56 19.64 -0.18
C SER A 4 -26.16 18.21 -0.56
N GLU A 5 -25.60 18.04 -1.75
CA GLU A 5 -24.75 16.89 -2.03
C GLU A 5 -23.64 16.92 -0.98
N MET A 6 -23.71 16.02 0.00
CA MET A 6 -22.53 15.66 0.76
C MET A 6 -21.53 15.21 -0.29
N GLN A 7 -20.48 16.00 -0.53
CA GLN A 7 -19.31 15.54 -1.25
C GLN A 7 -18.86 14.27 -0.52
N SER A 8 -19.15 13.11 -1.11
CA SER A 8 -18.65 11.83 -0.62
C SER A 8 -17.14 11.95 -0.65
N LYS A 9 -16.51 12.05 0.53
CA LYS A 9 -15.05 12.05 0.65
C LYS A 9 -14.53 10.86 -0.18
N SER A 10 -13.57 11.11 -1.06
CA SER A 10 -13.02 10.04 -1.90
C SER A 10 -12.43 8.96 -1.00
N LYS A 11 -12.95 7.74 -1.11
CA LYS A 11 -12.51 6.58 -0.31
C LYS A 11 -11.05 6.23 -0.67
N HIS A 12 -10.21 5.94 0.32
CA HIS A 12 -8.80 5.65 0.11
C HIS A 12 -8.23 4.62 1.10
N ILE A 13 -7.12 3.99 0.75
CA ILE A 13 -6.51 2.88 1.53
C ILE A 13 -6.16 3.27 2.96
N LEU A 14 -5.82 4.54 3.22
CA LEU A 14 -5.55 5.02 4.58
C LEU A 14 -6.78 4.97 5.50
N GLU A 15 -8.00 4.81 4.97
CA GLU A 15 -9.20 4.55 5.80
C GLU A 15 -9.23 3.13 6.38
N LEU A 16 -8.47 2.20 5.78
CA LEU A 16 -8.42 0.80 6.20
C LEU A 16 -7.22 0.49 7.11
N ILE A 17 -6.16 1.28 7.04
CA ILE A 17 -4.92 1.11 7.82
C ILE A 17 -5.12 1.81 9.18
N LYS A 18 -4.83 1.10 10.28
CA LYS A 18 -4.97 1.68 11.63
C LYS A 18 -3.77 2.55 12.02
N TYR A 19 -2.56 2.14 11.63
CA TYR A 19 -1.34 2.89 11.85
C TYR A 19 -1.32 4.18 11.01
N ASP A 20 -1.07 5.32 11.64
CA ASP A 20 -0.98 6.60 10.94
C ASP A 20 0.36 6.74 10.22
N LEU A 21 0.36 6.39 8.94
CA LEU A 21 1.52 6.46 8.05
C LEU A 21 2.13 7.86 7.94
N THR A 22 1.38 8.93 8.22
CA THR A 22 1.90 10.31 8.14
C THR A 22 2.85 10.65 9.28
N THR A 23 2.82 9.85 10.35
CA THR A 23 3.65 10.03 11.56
C THR A 23 4.92 9.18 11.54
N PHE A 24 5.18 8.43 10.46
CA PHE A 24 6.28 7.47 10.38
C PHE A 24 7.65 8.05 10.79
N PHE A 25 7.97 9.27 10.35
CA PHE A 25 9.25 9.95 10.64
C PHE A 25 9.20 10.90 11.85
N TYR A 26 8.14 10.85 12.69
CA TYR A 26 8.05 11.71 13.88
C TYR A 26 8.77 11.14 15.10
N GLU A 27 9.00 9.83 15.09
CA GLU A 27 9.70 9.09 16.15
C GLU A 27 11.01 8.53 15.57
N ASP A 28 12.07 8.50 16.38
CA ASP A 28 13.39 8.00 15.98
C ASP A 28 13.50 6.46 16.17
N ASP A 29 12.45 5.71 15.87
CA ASP A 29 12.33 4.26 16.09
C ASP A 29 12.22 3.44 14.78
N TYR A 30 12.51 4.06 13.65
CA TYR A 30 12.72 3.40 12.36
C TYR A 30 14.21 3.13 12.11
N GLU A 31 14.51 2.13 11.29
CA GLU A 31 15.87 1.76 10.88
C GLU A 31 16.04 1.91 9.36
N GLU A 32 17.19 2.42 8.92
CA GLU A 32 17.61 2.33 7.52
C GLU A 32 18.08 0.90 7.24
N VAL A 33 17.40 0.18 6.34
CA VAL A 33 17.67 -1.24 6.05
C VAL A 33 18.26 -1.47 4.67
N TYR A 34 18.13 -0.50 3.78
CA TYR A 34 18.66 -0.56 2.42
C TYR A 34 18.95 0.83 1.90
N SER A 35 20.04 0.97 1.17
CA SER A 35 20.40 2.19 0.46
C SER A 35 21.12 1.84 -0.81
N GLU A 36 20.68 2.40 -1.93
CA GLU A 36 21.27 2.19 -3.24
C GLU A 36 21.26 3.49 -4.05
N GLU A 37 22.35 3.71 -4.77
CA GLU A 37 22.42 4.75 -5.79
C GLU A 37 22.19 4.12 -7.17
N ILE A 38 21.15 4.56 -7.87
CA ILE A 38 20.83 4.10 -9.22
C ILE A 38 20.77 5.32 -10.14
N LEU A 39 21.78 5.45 -11.02
CA LEU A 39 21.89 6.56 -11.96
C LEU A 39 21.83 7.92 -11.26
N ASP A 40 20.73 8.66 -11.46
CA ASP A 40 20.48 10.00 -10.91
C ASP A 40 19.49 9.97 -9.73
N THR A 41 19.25 8.80 -9.13
CA THR A 41 18.32 8.62 -8.02
C THR A 41 19.02 7.94 -6.84
N PHE A 42 18.79 8.46 -5.64
CA PHE A 42 19.05 7.75 -4.40
C PHE A 42 17.78 7.05 -3.94
N LEU A 43 17.89 5.78 -3.58
CA LEU A 43 16.83 4.97 -3.01
C LEU A 43 17.23 4.55 -1.61
N ILE A 44 16.39 4.85 -0.62
CA ILE A 44 16.60 4.44 0.78
C ILE A 44 15.32 3.78 1.30
N ASP A 45 15.44 2.60 1.92
CA ASP A 45 14.35 1.96 2.64
C ASP A 45 14.50 2.17 4.14
N TYR A 46 13.48 2.76 4.74
CA TYR A 46 13.34 2.88 6.19
C TYR A 46 12.27 1.91 6.67
N LYS A 47 12.60 1.03 7.62
CA LYS A 47 11.70 0.01 8.18
C LYS A 47 11.32 0.36 9.62
N LYS A 48 10.06 0.08 9.98
CA LYS A 48 9.55 0.13 11.36
C LYS A 48 8.69 -1.10 11.62
N VAL A 49 8.83 -1.67 12.83
CA VAL A 49 7.90 -2.69 13.33
C VAL A 49 6.62 -2.00 13.79
N LEU A 50 5.47 -2.49 13.34
CA LEU A 50 4.18 -1.93 13.69
C LEU A 50 3.81 -2.34 15.13
N PRO A 51 3.18 -1.45 15.91
CA PRO A 51 2.76 -1.76 17.28
C PRO A 51 1.69 -2.85 17.34
N GLN A 52 0.95 -3.05 16.25
CA GLN A 52 -0.02 -4.13 16.05
C GLN A 52 -0.01 -4.57 14.59
N LYS A 53 -0.36 -5.83 14.32
CA LYS A 53 -0.49 -6.31 12.94
C LYS A 53 -1.64 -5.63 12.21
N GLU A 54 -1.35 -5.00 11.08
CA GLU A 54 -2.36 -4.47 10.17
C GLU A 54 -3.05 -5.62 9.43
N PHE A 55 -4.38 -5.57 9.38
CA PHE A 55 -5.23 -6.63 8.80
C PHE A 55 -5.04 -8.05 9.38
N GLY A 56 -4.29 -8.19 10.50
CA GLY A 56 -3.85 -9.49 11.00
C GLY A 56 -2.81 -10.17 10.10
N ILE A 57 -2.17 -9.43 9.20
CA ILE A 57 -1.20 -9.91 8.22
C ILE A 57 0.14 -9.20 8.43
N PHE A 58 0.16 -7.88 8.28
CA PHE A 58 1.40 -7.11 8.17
C PHE A 58 1.90 -6.64 9.54
N ASP A 59 3.13 -6.96 9.88
CA ASP A 59 3.79 -6.61 11.15
C ASP A 59 4.82 -5.49 10.99
N THR A 60 5.16 -5.14 9.76
CA THR A 60 6.20 -4.16 9.45
C THR A 60 5.72 -3.21 8.37
N VAL A 61 6.23 -1.99 8.42
CA VAL A 61 6.05 -1.00 7.35
C VAL A 61 7.41 -0.50 6.89
N VAL A 62 7.57 -0.39 5.58
CA VAL A 62 8.77 0.13 4.93
C VAL A 62 8.40 1.34 4.09
N PHE A 63 9.09 2.45 4.34
CA PHE A 63 9.05 3.64 3.52
C PHE A 63 10.25 3.61 2.57
N ARG A 64 9.97 3.35 1.30
CA ARG A 64 10.97 3.44 0.23
C ARG A 64 10.95 4.85 -0.34
N VAL A 65 11.99 5.61 -0.07
CA VAL A 65 12.15 7.00 -0.48
C VAL A 65 13.06 7.07 -1.70
N PHE A 66 12.57 7.70 -2.76
CA PHE A 66 13.33 8.01 -3.97
C PHE A 66 13.63 9.49 -4.00
N THR A 67 14.90 9.86 -4.14
CA THR A 67 15.35 11.26 -4.25
C THR A 67 16.15 11.44 -5.53
N GLU A 68 15.64 12.29 -6.43
CA GLU A 68 16.32 12.66 -7.68
C GLU A 68 17.45 13.67 -7.42
N LYS A 69 18.65 13.42 -7.95
CA LYS A 69 19.84 14.27 -7.76
C LYS A 69 19.82 15.50 -8.68
N SER A 70 19.33 15.37 -9.92
CA SER A 70 19.31 16.46 -10.89
C SER A 70 18.28 17.56 -10.57
N ASN A 71 17.32 17.28 -9.69
CA ASN A 71 16.33 18.27 -9.29
C ASN A 71 16.77 18.97 -7.99
N LEU A 72 17.28 20.20 -8.10
CA LEU A 72 17.70 21.03 -6.96
C LEU A 72 16.57 21.30 -5.96
N THR A 73 15.30 21.16 -6.36
CA THR A 73 14.14 21.27 -5.45
C THR A 73 13.70 19.93 -4.88
N GLY A 74 14.32 18.81 -5.27
CA GLY A 74 14.11 17.45 -4.78
C GLY A 74 12.68 16.96 -4.96
N THR A 75 12.37 16.29 -6.08
CA THR A 75 11.13 15.51 -6.11
C THR A 75 11.38 14.22 -5.34
N ASN A 76 10.83 14.14 -4.13
CA ASN A 76 10.79 12.90 -3.38
C ASN A 76 9.52 12.14 -3.74
N HIS A 77 9.68 10.90 -4.20
CA HIS A 77 8.58 9.95 -4.29
C HIS A 77 8.73 8.91 -3.20
N ILE A 78 7.62 8.53 -2.58
CA ILE A 78 7.62 7.54 -1.50
C ILE A 78 6.70 6.41 -1.94
N ASN A 79 7.18 5.18 -1.79
CA ASN A 79 6.32 4.00 -1.78
C ASN A 79 6.25 3.50 -0.34
N VAL A 80 5.04 3.13 0.09
CA VAL A 80 4.84 2.48 1.39
C VAL A 80 4.60 1.00 1.15
N ILE A 81 5.29 0.15 1.91
CA ILE A 81 5.16 -1.30 1.83
C ILE A 81 4.81 -1.81 3.23
N LEU A 82 3.58 -2.26 3.42
CA LEU A 82 3.20 -3.07 4.57
C LEU A 82 3.65 -4.50 4.28
N HIS A 83 4.48 -5.08 5.14
CA HIS A 83 5.08 -6.39 4.94
C HIS A 83 4.75 -7.33 6.11
N SER A 84 4.68 -8.61 5.80
CA SER A 84 4.56 -9.68 6.78
C SER A 84 5.86 -10.47 6.83
N GLU A 85 6.47 -10.56 8.00
CA GLU A 85 7.58 -11.47 8.24
C GLU A 85 7.12 -12.94 8.26
N ASP A 86 5.84 -13.19 8.58
CA ASP A 86 5.24 -14.52 8.42
C ASP A 86 5.16 -14.90 6.94
N LYS A 87 5.71 -16.07 6.62
CA LYS A 87 5.77 -16.64 5.26
C LYS A 87 4.49 -17.36 4.83
N GLU A 88 3.61 -17.64 5.78
CA GLU A 88 2.32 -18.27 5.54
C GLU A 88 1.23 -17.43 6.18
N ILE A 89 0.33 -16.90 5.35
CA ILE A 89 -0.78 -16.08 5.79
C ILE A 89 -2.05 -16.92 5.81
N PRO A 90 -2.85 -16.87 6.89
CA PRO A 90 -4.15 -17.52 6.91
C PRO A 90 -5.02 -17.06 5.73
N THR A 91 -5.60 -18.02 5.01
CA THR A 91 -6.46 -17.75 3.85
C THR A 91 -7.60 -16.78 4.18
N ASP A 92 -8.20 -16.88 5.38
CA ASP A 92 -9.26 -15.99 5.84
C ASP A 92 -8.81 -14.53 5.96
N ASN A 93 -7.58 -14.28 6.42
CA ASN A 93 -7.05 -12.92 6.53
C ASN A 93 -6.82 -12.33 5.13
N THR A 94 -6.22 -13.10 4.22
CA THR A 94 -6.02 -12.68 2.83
C THR A 94 -7.35 -12.39 2.16
N LYS A 95 -8.34 -13.28 2.30
CA LYS A 95 -9.68 -13.10 1.75
C LYS A 95 -10.34 -11.83 2.29
N LEU A 96 -10.28 -11.60 3.60
CA LEU A 96 -10.86 -10.42 4.23
C LEU A 96 -10.20 -9.12 3.75
N LEU A 97 -8.87 -9.12 3.57
CA LEU A 97 -8.16 -7.96 3.01
C LEU A 97 -8.65 -7.68 1.58
N LEU A 98 -8.71 -8.70 0.73
CA LEU A 98 -9.17 -8.54 -0.65
C LEU A 98 -10.61 -8.01 -0.73
N GLN A 99 -11.52 -8.54 0.12
CA GLN A 99 -12.89 -8.05 0.20
C GLN A 99 -12.94 -6.57 0.57
N LYS A 100 -12.16 -6.14 1.56
CA LYS A 100 -12.09 -4.71 1.95
C LYS A 100 -11.54 -3.83 0.84
N LEU A 101 -10.55 -4.30 0.08
CA LEU A 101 -9.99 -3.57 -1.06
C LEU A 101 -11.02 -3.45 -2.20
N GLU A 102 -11.76 -4.52 -2.49
CA GLU A 102 -12.83 -4.50 -3.50
C GLU A 102 -14.02 -3.63 -3.06
N GLU A 103 -14.39 -3.62 -1.78
CA GLU A 103 -15.41 -2.70 -1.24
C GLU A 103 -14.99 -1.23 -1.32
N LEU A 104 -13.69 -0.96 -1.24
CA LEU A 104 -13.11 0.38 -1.27
C LEU A 104 -12.99 0.91 -2.70
N TYR A 105 -12.44 0.10 -3.61
CA TYR A 105 -12.04 0.52 -4.96
C TYR A 105 -12.85 -0.10 -6.09
N GLY A 106 -13.65 -1.13 -5.81
CA GLY A 106 -14.24 -1.99 -6.82
C GLY A 106 -13.26 -3.04 -7.34
N PRO A 107 -13.56 -3.64 -8.51
CA PRO A 107 -12.71 -4.68 -9.11
C PRO A 107 -11.27 -4.21 -9.32
N ASP A 108 -10.33 -5.15 -9.24
CA ASP A 108 -8.91 -4.88 -9.55
C ASP A 108 -8.71 -4.63 -11.05
N ASP A 109 -7.50 -4.20 -11.43
CA ASP A 109 -7.15 -3.88 -12.83
C ASP A 109 -7.32 -5.09 -13.77
N ASN A 110 -7.32 -6.32 -13.23
CA ASN A 110 -7.56 -7.55 -13.98
C ASN A 110 -9.02 -8.03 -13.92
N SER A 111 -9.91 -7.32 -13.21
CA SER A 111 -11.31 -7.66 -12.96
C SER A 111 -11.53 -9.10 -12.45
N ARG A 112 -10.62 -9.58 -11.58
CA ARG A 112 -10.68 -10.93 -11.02
C ARG A 112 -11.69 -11.00 -9.89
N SER A 113 -12.75 -11.79 -10.10
CA SER A 113 -13.77 -12.03 -9.07
C SER A 113 -13.23 -12.90 -7.93
N LEU A 114 -13.48 -12.48 -6.67
CA LEU A 114 -13.18 -13.26 -5.47
C LEU A 114 -13.98 -14.56 -5.36
N GLU A 115 -15.08 -14.68 -6.10
CA GLU A 115 -15.94 -15.86 -6.09
C GLU A 115 -15.57 -16.88 -7.17
N SER A 116 -14.62 -16.55 -8.05
CA SER A 116 -14.13 -17.47 -9.07
C SER A 116 -13.38 -18.66 -8.47
N ASP A 117 -13.48 -19.83 -9.10
CA ASP A 117 -12.78 -21.03 -8.63
C ASP A 117 -11.26 -20.90 -8.74
N GLU A 118 -10.78 -20.16 -9.76
CA GLU A 118 -9.36 -19.81 -9.90
C GLU A 118 -8.86 -18.98 -8.70
N GLU A 119 -9.65 -18.02 -8.22
CA GLU A 119 -9.26 -17.22 -7.07
C GLU A 119 -9.28 -18.02 -5.78
N LYS A 120 -10.30 -18.87 -5.58
CA LYS A 120 -10.35 -19.78 -4.43
C LYS A 120 -9.13 -20.68 -4.40
N GLN A 121 -8.71 -21.21 -5.56
CA GLN A 121 -7.51 -22.04 -5.65
C GLN A 121 -6.25 -21.22 -5.38
N SER A 122 -6.13 -20.01 -5.93
CA SER A 122 -5.00 -19.10 -5.69
C SER A 122 -4.84 -18.75 -4.21
N LEU A 123 -5.94 -18.54 -3.51
CA LEU A 123 -6.00 -18.31 -2.05
C LEU A 123 -5.55 -19.54 -1.23
N ILE A 124 -5.85 -20.75 -1.70
CA ILE A 124 -5.44 -22.01 -1.06
C ILE A 124 -3.95 -22.29 -1.30
N ASP A 125 -3.50 -22.11 -2.54
CA ASP A 125 -2.12 -22.31 -2.96
C ASP A 125 -1.19 -21.24 -2.37
N GLY A 126 -1.78 -20.10 -1.99
CA GLY A 126 -1.08 -18.94 -1.46
C GLY A 126 -0.26 -18.24 -2.54
N ASN A 127 -0.86 -18.04 -3.72
CA ASN A 127 -0.27 -17.28 -4.81
C ASN A 127 -1.28 -16.25 -5.30
N VAL A 128 -1.30 -15.08 -4.68
CA VAL A 128 -2.31 -14.06 -4.90
C VAL A 128 -1.65 -12.75 -5.27
N VAL A 129 -2.00 -12.23 -6.44
CA VAL A 129 -1.55 -10.92 -6.91
C VAL A 129 -2.77 -10.09 -7.30
N ARG A 130 -2.82 -8.86 -6.81
CA ARG A 130 -3.86 -7.87 -7.11
C ARG A 130 -3.28 -6.47 -7.23
N MET A 131 -3.87 -5.66 -8.09
CA MET A 131 -3.46 -4.28 -8.31
C MET A 131 -4.66 -3.41 -8.65
N TRP A 132 -4.69 -2.21 -8.08
CA TRP A 132 -5.61 -1.14 -8.41
C TRP A 132 -4.80 0.08 -8.80
N THR A 133 -4.92 0.51 -10.05
CA THR A 133 -4.36 1.79 -10.52
C THR A 133 -5.42 2.87 -10.33
N LEU A 134 -5.07 3.89 -9.54
CA LEU A 134 -6.02 4.88 -9.05
C LEU A 134 -5.60 6.27 -9.53
N ASP A 135 -6.53 6.98 -10.16
CA ASP A 135 -6.35 8.36 -10.60
C ASP A 135 -7.21 9.29 -9.75
N ALA A 136 -6.57 10.26 -9.10
CA ALA A 136 -7.23 11.33 -8.39
C ALA A 136 -6.70 12.67 -8.90
N GLU A 137 -7.47 13.33 -9.77
CA GLU A 137 -7.20 14.68 -10.26
C GLU A 137 -5.74 14.88 -10.74
N HIS A 138 -5.23 13.95 -11.57
CA HIS A 138 -3.88 13.91 -12.15
C HIS A 138 -2.76 13.35 -11.25
N ASN A 139 -3.07 12.94 -10.01
CA ASN A 139 -2.12 12.32 -9.10
C ASN A 139 -2.32 10.79 -9.10
N VAL A 140 -1.75 10.12 -10.10
CA VAL A 140 -1.84 8.66 -10.22
C VAL A 140 -1.03 7.98 -9.12
N TYR A 141 -1.64 7.01 -8.45
CA TYR A 141 -1.02 6.11 -7.49
C TYR A 141 -1.56 4.68 -7.68
N SER A 142 -0.94 3.67 -7.05
CA SER A 142 -1.51 2.32 -7.10
C SER A 142 -1.41 1.60 -5.78
N VAL A 143 -2.39 0.73 -5.52
CA VAL A 143 -2.38 -0.20 -4.40
C VAL A 143 -2.15 -1.59 -4.97
N ARG A 144 -1.16 -2.32 -4.43
CA ARG A 144 -0.80 -3.67 -4.89
C ARG A 144 -0.75 -4.61 -3.72
N PHE A 145 -1.43 -5.75 -3.85
CA PHE A 145 -1.31 -6.84 -2.89
C PHE A 145 -0.62 -8.02 -3.57
N ASN A 146 0.42 -8.53 -2.92
CA ASN A 146 1.14 -9.73 -3.35
C ASN A 146 1.28 -10.67 -2.15
N TYR A 147 0.92 -11.94 -2.34
CA TYR A 147 1.17 -13.00 -1.38
C TYR A 147 1.67 -14.24 -2.12
N VAL A 148 2.86 -14.69 -1.72
CA VAL A 148 3.44 -15.96 -2.18
C VAL A 148 3.81 -16.79 -0.97
N LYS A 149 3.20 -17.97 -0.85
CA LYS A 149 3.46 -18.90 0.25
C LYS A 149 4.94 -19.26 0.29
N GLY A 150 5.56 -19.10 1.46
CA GLY A 150 7.00 -19.29 1.63
C GLY A 150 7.84 -18.01 1.46
N GLU A 151 7.29 -16.98 0.82
CA GLU A 151 7.94 -15.65 0.67
C GLU A 151 7.28 -14.59 1.54
N GLY A 152 6.01 -14.75 1.90
CA GLY A 152 5.24 -13.81 2.73
C GLY A 152 4.33 -12.92 1.90
N ALA A 153 3.78 -11.88 2.54
CA ALA A 153 2.83 -10.97 1.92
C ALA A 153 3.30 -9.52 1.97
N GLN A 154 2.85 -8.74 0.98
CA GLN A 154 3.10 -7.31 0.86
C GLN A 154 1.85 -6.59 0.36
N LEU A 155 1.50 -5.48 1.02
CA LEU A 155 0.56 -4.49 0.53
C LEU A 155 1.31 -3.19 0.29
N GLN A 156 1.39 -2.79 -0.98
CA GLN A 156 2.19 -1.65 -1.43
C GLN A 156 1.27 -0.51 -1.83
N ILE A 157 1.60 0.71 -1.40
CA ILE A 157 1.04 1.97 -1.89
C ILE A 157 2.14 2.65 -2.70
N MET A 158 2.07 2.52 -4.02
CA MET A 158 3.03 3.10 -4.95
C MET A 158 2.67 4.56 -5.22
N PHE A 159 3.64 5.45 -5.21
CA PHE A 159 3.46 6.90 -5.27
C PHE A 159 2.55 7.41 -4.13
N TYR A 160 2.86 7.02 -2.90
CA TYR A 160 2.17 7.48 -1.69
C TYR A 160 2.12 9.00 -1.58
N THR A 161 3.15 9.71 -2.05
CA THR A 161 3.15 11.18 -2.11
C THR A 161 2.05 11.74 -3.02
N ASN A 162 1.68 11.05 -4.10
CA ASN A 162 0.57 11.45 -4.97
C ASN A 162 -0.78 11.24 -4.29
N LEU A 163 -0.94 10.15 -3.52
CA LEU A 163 -2.12 9.95 -2.66
C LEU A 163 -2.24 11.09 -1.64
N LEU A 164 -1.16 11.46 -0.95
CA LEU A 164 -1.23 12.56 0.02
C LEU A 164 -1.60 13.90 -0.61
N LYS A 165 -1.05 14.22 -1.79
CA LYS A 165 -1.42 15.42 -2.56
C LYS A 165 -2.89 15.44 -2.95
N SER A 166 -3.45 14.32 -3.41
CA SER A 166 -4.87 14.25 -3.78
C SER A 166 -5.81 14.40 -2.59
N LEU A 167 -5.31 14.16 -1.37
CA LEU A 167 -6.03 14.39 -0.12
C LEU A 167 -5.80 15.79 0.48
N GLY A 168 -4.95 16.63 -0.14
CA GLY A 168 -4.58 17.94 0.40
C GLY A 168 -3.73 17.88 1.67
N LEU A 169 -3.00 16.77 1.88
CA LEU A 169 -2.10 16.55 3.01
C LEU A 169 -0.64 16.93 2.70
N LEU A 170 -0.34 17.25 1.44
CA LEU A 170 0.94 17.76 0.93
C LEU A 170 0.70 18.93 -0.04
#